data_AF-A0A8T0JSN2-F1
#
_entry.id   AF-A0A8T0JSN2-F1
#
_cell.length_a   1.000
_cell.length_b   1.000
_cell.length_c   1.000
_cell.angle_alpha   90.00
_cell.angle_beta   90.00
_cell.angle_gamma   90.00
#
_symmetry.space_group_name_H-M   'P 1'
#
loop_
_entity.id
_entity.type
_entity.pdbx_description
1 polymer ?
#
loop_
_entity_poly.entity_id
_entity_poly.type
_entity_poly.pdbx_seq_one_letter_code
_entity_poly.pdbx_strand_id
1 'polypeptide(L)'
;MEVRRVDSLSWNGEEDVSESSLEEQKPCAGMVCKRTRLRGPHPIFSRPRNYCSAICAMLTGRILNRLGEAHGFRELAIKKEQQADMKLSIEDGSVQEQHLRPPVRSKGGRSFHSSTSCRDCGRSSSSLRVAPKKKGKRKAARETSAESKHAKRSLPDGPPLPSLLNPNSWVAKRLHFDLFAEEKALVSGMTEEEASNMALELTARSTMCQTYAAQKKTSISAELQALQAKFDSTFKANQDLTLRLAETERMAEEDKKKASTLLAEVRATQRRMQRSLDDAKLDLQKATSSHTTLTTEWDSLLDRVTKLEAEVKLLGDEVVNEHVLRFDKALAQCNLLFQVLTDDPRLDVSMMVVDSKLVPINIPPSSPSVGQNVDPAVEVVGETGEAAGQS
;
A
#
# COMPACT_ATOMS: atom_id res chain seq x y z
N MET A 1 41.34 7.48 -54.70
CA MET A 1 40.59 7.71 -55.96
C MET A 1 40.31 6.33 -56.53
N GLU A 2 39.02 5.94 -56.62
CA GLU A 2 38.46 4.82 -57.40
C GLU A 2 38.92 3.37 -57.11
N VAL A 3 38.10 2.30 -57.15
CA VAL A 3 36.63 2.06 -57.18
C VAL A 3 36.40 0.53 -57.13
N ARG A 4 35.16 0.13 -56.76
CA ARG A 4 34.45 -1.19 -56.86
C ARG A 4 34.67 -2.25 -55.74
N ARG A 5 33.61 -2.74 -55.03
CA ARG A 5 32.43 -3.61 -55.38
C ARG A 5 32.88 -5.06 -55.65
N VAL A 6 32.26 -6.17 -55.21
CA VAL A 6 30.92 -6.62 -54.69
C VAL A 6 31.22 -7.92 -53.87
N ASP A 7 30.47 -8.40 -52.86
CA ASP A 7 29.27 -9.28 -52.88
C ASP A 7 28.98 -9.68 -51.41
N SER A 8 27.79 -9.48 -50.83
CA SER A 8 26.52 -10.22 -51.05
C SER A 8 26.63 -11.70 -50.67
N LEU A 9 26.38 -12.02 -49.39
CA LEU A 9 26.03 -13.37 -48.96
C LEU A 9 24.73 -13.33 -48.15
N SER A 10 23.71 -13.96 -48.74
CA SER A 10 22.44 -14.30 -48.14
C SER A 10 22.62 -15.34 -47.04
N TRP A 11 21.87 -15.21 -45.94
CA TRP A 11 21.57 -16.33 -45.06
C TRP A 11 20.06 -16.52 -44.98
N ASN A 12 19.60 -17.59 -45.61
CA ASN A 12 18.29 -18.18 -45.41
C ASN A 12 18.36 -19.11 -44.18
N GLY A 13 17.32 -19.06 -43.37
CA GLY A 13 17.15 -19.93 -42.19
C GLY A 13 15.67 -19.97 -41.77
N GLU A 14 14.86 -20.65 -42.61
CA GLU A 14 13.82 -21.63 -42.20
C GLU A 14 14.42 -22.55 -41.11
N GLU A 15 13.76 -23.09 -40.08
CA GLU A 15 12.39 -23.37 -39.60
C GLU A 15 12.56 -23.45 -38.05
N ASP A 16 11.58 -23.25 -37.16
CA ASP A 16 10.53 -24.22 -36.86
C ASP A 16 9.47 -23.58 -35.95
N VAL A 17 8.23 -23.82 -36.34
CA VAL A 17 7.00 -23.49 -35.64
C VAL A 17 6.75 -24.55 -34.56
N SER A 18 6.46 -24.12 -33.34
CA SER A 18 5.81 -24.97 -32.34
C SER A 18 4.53 -24.29 -31.88
N GLU A 19 3.43 -24.71 -32.50
CA GLU A 19 2.07 -24.51 -32.04
C GLU A 19 1.92 -25.05 -30.61
N SER A 20 1.39 -24.22 -29.70
CA SER A 20 0.78 -24.71 -28.47
C SER A 20 -0.64 -24.17 -28.36
N SER A 21 -1.54 -25.14 -28.24
CA SER A 21 -2.99 -25.10 -28.17
C SER A 21 -3.65 -23.87 -27.55
N LEU A 22 -4.52 -23.26 -28.35
CA LEU A 22 -5.71 -22.54 -27.91
C LEU A 22 -6.70 -23.54 -27.30
N GLU A 23 -6.95 -23.43 -25.99
CA GLU A 23 -8.08 -24.10 -25.35
C GLU A 23 -9.29 -23.15 -25.33
N GLU A 24 -10.27 -23.54 -26.14
CA GLU A 24 -11.53 -22.87 -26.43
C GLU A 24 -12.48 -22.93 -25.22
N GLN A 25 -12.64 -21.83 -24.49
CA GLN A 25 -13.70 -21.69 -23.49
C GLN A 25 -14.98 -21.13 -24.13
N LYS A 26 -15.94 -22.03 -24.37
CA LYS A 26 -17.31 -21.74 -24.79
C LYS A 26 -18.06 -20.88 -23.76
N PRO A 27 -18.71 -19.77 -24.15
CA PRO A 27 -19.72 -19.14 -23.31
C PRO A 27 -21.08 -19.84 -23.50
N CYS A 28 -21.67 -20.29 -22.39
CA CYS A 28 -23.01 -20.85 -22.35
C CYS A 28 -24.06 -19.78 -22.72
N ALA A 29 -24.87 -20.13 -23.72
CA ALA A 29 -26.05 -19.39 -24.12
C ALA A 29 -27.18 -19.49 -23.08
N GLY A 30 -27.95 -18.42 -22.97
CA GLY A 30 -29.39 -18.51 -22.69
C GLY A 30 -29.84 -18.38 -21.23
N MET A 31 -29.86 -17.15 -20.70
CA MET A 31 -30.84 -16.79 -19.67
C MET A 31 -31.78 -15.71 -20.20
N VAL A 32 -32.94 -16.18 -20.65
CA VAL A 32 -34.14 -15.39 -20.95
C VAL A 32 -34.62 -14.73 -19.67
N CYS A 33 -34.38 -13.43 -19.53
CA CYS A 33 -34.90 -12.64 -18.43
C CYS A 33 -36.38 -12.32 -18.71
N LYS A 34 -37.29 -13.13 -18.16
CA LYS A 34 -38.73 -12.89 -18.20
C LYS A 34 -39.06 -11.65 -17.36
N ARG A 35 -39.56 -10.62 -18.06
CA ARG A 35 -40.30 -9.47 -17.52
C ARG A 35 -41.48 -9.96 -16.67
N THR A 36 -41.41 -9.79 -15.36
CA THR A 36 -42.61 -9.76 -14.50
C THR A 36 -42.86 -8.34 -14.04
N ARG A 37 -43.94 -7.75 -14.58
CA ARG A 37 -44.60 -6.57 -14.02
C ARG A 37 -45.18 -6.96 -12.66
N LEU A 38 -44.81 -6.23 -11.60
CA LEU A 38 -45.61 -6.16 -10.38
C LEU A 38 -45.85 -4.69 -10.05
N ARG A 39 -47.10 -4.26 -10.24
CA ARG A 39 -47.72 -3.11 -9.57
C ARG A 39 -48.03 -3.55 -8.14
N GLY A 40 -47.74 -2.71 -7.14
CA GLY A 40 -48.32 -2.84 -5.79
C GLY A 40 -47.49 -2.11 -4.71
N PRO A 41 -48.13 -1.55 -3.68
CA PRO A 41 -47.75 -0.26 -3.10
C PRO A 41 -46.73 -0.32 -1.96
N HIS A 42 -46.06 0.83 -1.76
CA HIS A 42 -45.16 1.15 -0.66
C HIS A 42 -45.73 0.81 0.73
N PRO A 43 -44.88 0.31 1.64
CA PRO A 43 -44.98 0.62 3.05
C PRO A 43 -43.84 1.55 3.50
N ILE A 44 -44.27 2.42 4.39
CA ILE A 44 -43.61 3.52 5.07
C ILE A 44 -42.36 3.06 5.85
N PHE A 45 -41.33 3.92 5.78
CA PHE A 45 -40.08 3.86 6.54
C PHE A 45 -40.24 3.45 8.01
N SER A 46 -39.62 2.35 8.39
CA SER A 46 -39.22 2.08 9.78
C SER A 46 -37.69 1.99 9.84
N ARG A 47 -37.10 2.91 10.62
CA ARG A 47 -35.65 3.09 10.82
C ARG A 47 -34.96 1.83 11.38
N PRO A 48 -33.72 1.54 10.96
CA PRO A 48 -32.76 0.86 11.82
C PRO A 48 -31.74 1.88 12.33
N ARG A 49 -31.96 2.42 13.53
CA ARG A 49 -30.85 2.93 14.36
C ARG A 49 -30.15 1.68 14.92
N ASN A 50 -28.83 1.59 14.74
CA ASN A 50 -27.85 0.87 15.59
C ASN A 50 -26.83 -0.06 14.87
N TYR A 51 -26.87 -0.25 13.55
CA TYR A 51 -25.83 -1.05 12.88
C TYR A 51 -24.58 -0.26 12.43
N CYS A 52 -24.68 1.06 12.30
CA CYS A 52 -23.56 1.88 11.83
C CYS A 52 -22.49 2.15 12.92
N SER A 53 -22.85 2.05 14.20
CA SER A 53 -21.95 2.35 15.33
C SER A 53 -20.88 1.27 15.52
N ALA A 54 -21.23 -0.01 15.40
CA ALA A 54 -20.29 -1.11 15.63
C ALA A 54 -19.24 -1.24 14.52
N ILE A 55 -19.64 -1.02 13.26
CA ILE A 55 -18.72 -1.08 12.12
C ILE A 55 -17.77 0.12 12.13
N CYS A 56 -18.26 1.32 12.45
CA CYS A 56 -17.39 2.48 12.64
C CYS A 56 -16.38 2.23 13.76
N ALA A 57 -16.79 1.75 14.93
CA ALA A 57 -15.87 1.51 16.05
C ALA A 57 -14.79 0.45 15.72
N MET A 58 -15.13 -0.60 14.98
CA MET A 58 -14.15 -1.60 14.52
C MET A 58 -13.16 -1.05 13.49
N LEU A 59 -13.61 -0.16 12.61
CA LEU A 59 -12.71 0.49 11.64
C LEU A 59 -11.77 1.49 12.31
N THR A 60 -12.26 2.36 13.21
CA THR A 60 -11.40 3.34 13.90
C THR A 60 -10.35 2.65 14.77
N GLY A 61 -10.70 1.57 15.47
CA GLY A 61 -9.74 0.80 16.28
C GLY A 61 -8.62 0.17 15.45
N ARG A 62 -8.93 -0.38 14.27
CA ARG A 62 -7.92 -0.96 13.37
C ARG A 62 -7.00 0.08 12.75
N ILE A 63 -7.52 1.26 12.41
CA ILE A 63 -6.73 2.36 11.85
C ILE A 63 -5.78 2.93 12.92
N LEU A 64 -6.25 3.12 14.15
CA LEU A 64 -5.42 3.63 15.25
C LEU A 64 -4.31 2.65 15.65
N ASN A 65 -4.57 1.33 15.66
CA ASN A 65 -3.51 0.34 15.91
C ASN A 65 -2.44 0.33 14.80
N ARG A 66 -2.85 0.47 13.53
CA ARG A 66 -1.88 0.57 12.41
C ARG A 66 -1.06 1.86 12.43
N LEU A 67 -1.63 2.97 12.91
CA LEU A 67 -0.92 4.23 13.08
C LEU A 67 0.06 4.18 14.26
N GLY A 68 -0.30 3.49 15.36
CA GLY A 68 0.61 3.27 16.51
C GLY A 68 1.83 2.43 16.13
N GLU A 69 1.64 1.35 15.37
CA GLU A 69 2.75 0.53 14.87
C GLU A 69 3.64 1.31 13.89
N ALA A 70 3.05 2.10 12.98
CA ALA A 70 3.80 2.93 12.04
C ALA A 70 4.66 4.01 12.72
N HIS A 71 4.24 4.51 13.88
CA HIS A 71 5.04 5.47 14.66
C HIS A 71 6.26 4.82 15.30
N GLY A 72 6.14 3.57 15.78
CA GLY A 72 7.27 2.78 16.28
C GLY A 72 8.30 2.46 15.20
N PHE A 73 7.87 2.19 13.97
CA PHE A 73 8.77 1.96 12.84
C PHE A 73 9.53 3.23 12.41
N ARG A 74 8.92 4.41 12.48
CA ARG A 74 9.64 5.68 12.22
C ARG A 74 10.72 5.97 13.25
N GLU A 75 10.45 5.70 14.53
CA GLU A 75 11.43 5.93 15.59
C GLU A 75 12.65 4.99 15.48
N LEU A 76 12.42 3.73 15.06
CA LEU A 76 13.46 2.76 14.74
C LEU A 76 14.29 3.14 13.51
N ALA A 77 13.66 3.73 12.48
CA ALA A 77 14.35 4.21 11.29
C ALA A 77 15.30 5.38 11.63
N ILE A 78 14.81 6.36 12.41
CA ILE A 78 15.62 7.52 12.84
C ILE A 78 16.82 7.06 13.71
N LYS A 79 16.61 6.09 14.61
CA LYS A 79 17.70 5.52 15.44
C LYS A 79 18.75 4.79 14.60
N LYS A 80 18.34 4.09 13.53
CA LYS A 80 19.29 3.42 12.61
C LYS A 80 20.09 4.42 11.78
N GLU A 81 19.48 5.51 11.33
CA GLU A 81 20.14 6.59 10.59
C GLU A 81 21.20 7.29 11.46
N GLN A 82 20.85 7.63 12.71
CA GLN A 82 21.81 8.18 13.68
C GLN A 82 22.96 7.23 14.00
N GLN A 83 22.71 5.91 14.03
CA GLN A 83 23.76 4.92 14.24
C GLN A 83 24.69 4.77 13.03
N ALA A 84 24.20 5.02 11.81
CA ALA A 84 25.01 5.01 10.59
C ALA A 84 25.93 6.24 10.51
N ASP A 85 25.41 7.42 10.82
CA ASP A 85 26.20 8.68 10.83
C ASP A 85 27.30 8.67 11.90
N MET A 86 27.01 8.07 13.06
CA MET A 86 28.00 7.93 14.13
C MET A 86 29.11 6.93 13.77
N LYS A 87 28.83 5.93 12.91
CA LYS A 87 29.87 5.02 12.39
C LYS A 87 30.76 5.67 11.33
N LEU A 88 30.19 6.48 10.44
CA LEU A 88 30.94 7.25 9.44
C LEU A 88 31.92 8.24 10.11
N SER A 89 31.50 8.87 11.21
CA SER A 89 32.35 9.80 11.97
C SER A 89 33.55 9.14 12.67
N ILE A 90 33.54 7.82 12.85
CA ILE A 90 34.64 7.07 13.48
C ILE A 90 35.66 6.60 12.42
N GLU A 91 35.25 6.39 11.17
CA GLU A 91 36.15 5.94 10.10
C GLU A 91 36.86 7.11 9.37
N ASP A 92 36.30 8.33 9.39
CA ASP A 92 36.92 9.52 8.80
C ASP A 92 37.91 10.26 9.72
N GLY A 93 38.33 9.63 10.82
CA GLY A 93 39.44 10.09 11.67
C GLY A 93 40.81 9.95 10.99
N SER A 94 40.95 10.46 9.76
CA SER A 94 42.21 10.58 9.03
C SER A 94 43.03 11.72 9.63
N VAL A 95 44.08 11.32 10.35
CA VAL A 95 45.12 12.17 10.90
C VAL A 95 45.81 12.92 9.76
N GLN A 96 45.49 14.20 9.57
CA GLN A 96 46.21 15.07 8.67
C GLN A 96 47.46 15.61 9.39
N GLU A 97 48.56 14.89 9.21
CA GLU A 97 49.90 15.22 9.66
C GLU A 97 50.44 16.40 8.83
N GLN A 98 50.54 17.60 9.43
CA GLN A 98 51.26 18.74 8.86
C GLN A 98 52.55 19.00 9.63
N HIS A 99 53.66 18.84 8.93
CA HIS A 99 55.00 19.31 9.30
C HIS A 99 55.10 20.83 9.19
N LEU A 100 55.58 21.53 10.25
CA LEU A 100 56.80 22.36 10.26
C LEU A 100 56.98 23.20 11.57
N ARG A 101 58.06 22.86 12.30
CA ARG A 101 58.95 23.57 13.26
C ARG A 101 58.47 24.19 14.62
N PRO A 102 59.26 24.00 15.72
CA PRO A 102 59.10 24.56 17.08
C PRO A 102 60.03 25.80 17.31
N PRO A 103 60.27 26.39 18.52
CA PRO A 103 59.87 26.00 19.91
C PRO A 103 59.49 27.14 20.89
N VAL A 104 58.76 26.83 21.98
CA VAL A 104 59.01 27.43 23.32
C VAL A 104 58.67 26.41 24.43
N ARG A 105 59.65 26.20 25.32
CA ARG A 105 59.58 25.44 26.58
C ARG A 105 58.49 25.97 27.52
N SER A 106 57.76 25.08 28.19
CA SER A 106 57.64 25.14 29.66
C SER A 106 57.27 23.77 30.23
N LYS A 107 57.71 23.58 31.48
CA LYS A 107 57.97 22.35 32.21
C LYS A 107 56.71 21.77 32.89
N GLY A 108 56.79 20.47 33.17
CA GLY A 108 55.97 19.76 34.17
C GLY A 108 55.13 18.67 33.50
N GLY A 109 55.41 17.38 33.61
CA GLY A 109 55.91 16.64 34.75
C GLY A 109 54.73 15.96 35.44
N ARG A 110 54.43 14.71 35.06
CA ARG A 110 54.19 13.58 35.96
C ARG A 110 53.83 12.30 35.21
N SER A 111 54.66 11.30 35.50
CA SER A 111 54.41 9.86 35.37
C SER A 111 53.12 9.44 36.06
N PHE A 112 52.36 8.53 35.46
CA PHE A 112 51.69 7.44 36.17
C PHE A 112 51.54 6.22 35.26
N HIS A 113 52.20 5.14 35.64
CA HIS A 113 51.77 3.78 35.31
C HIS A 113 50.44 3.50 36.00
N SER A 114 49.52 2.76 35.36
CA SER A 114 48.80 1.68 36.04
C SER A 114 47.93 0.87 35.07
N SER A 115 48.29 -0.41 35.02
CA SER A 115 47.44 -1.52 34.65
C SER A 115 46.16 -1.55 35.50
N THR A 116 45.02 -1.87 34.88
CA THR A 116 43.84 -2.49 35.52
C THR A 116 43.29 -3.48 34.49
N SER A 117 43.25 -4.81 34.68
CA SER A 117 42.84 -5.69 35.79
C SER A 117 41.33 -5.69 36.09
N CYS A 118 40.67 -6.72 35.54
CA CYS A 118 39.57 -7.52 36.10
C CYS A 118 38.16 -6.94 36.30
N ARG A 119 37.18 -7.76 35.86
CA ARG A 119 35.80 -8.06 36.32
C ARG A 119 34.91 -8.18 35.08
N ASP A 120 34.49 -9.36 34.61
CA ASP A 120 33.73 -10.45 35.24
C ASP A 120 32.48 -9.99 36.02
N CYS A 121 31.38 -10.74 35.79
CA CYS A 121 29.99 -10.63 36.27
C CYS A 121 28.97 -10.05 35.27
N GLY A 122 28.04 -10.91 34.83
CA GLY A 122 26.84 -10.45 34.12
C GLY A 122 25.82 -11.51 33.68
N ARG A 123 25.79 -12.69 34.31
CA ARG A 123 24.77 -13.72 34.12
C ARG A 123 23.38 -13.16 34.44
N SER A 124 22.46 -13.13 33.47
CA SER A 124 21.04 -12.95 33.73
C SER A 124 20.21 -13.88 32.83
N SER A 125 19.94 -15.06 33.36
CA SER A 125 18.92 -15.98 32.85
C SER A 125 17.57 -15.56 33.42
N SER A 126 16.69 -15.00 32.58
CA SER A 126 15.28 -14.79 32.92
C SER A 126 14.50 -16.10 32.68
N SER A 127 14.29 -16.84 33.77
CA SER A 127 13.34 -17.93 33.85
C SER A 127 11.92 -17.35 33.95
N LEU A 128 11.14 -17.45 32.88
CA LEU A 128 9.69 -17.23 32.93
C LEU A 128 8.98 -18.56 33.19
N ARG A 129 8.25 -18.54 34.31
CA ARG A 129 7.36 -19.59 34.82
C ARG A 129 6.16 -19.75 33.89
N VAL A 130 5.75 -21.00 33.65
CA VAL A 130 4.35 -21.34 33.36
C VAL A 130 3.95 -22.52 34.22
N ALA A 131 2.88 -22.33 34.99
CA ALA A 131 2.27 -23.30 35.89
C ALA A 131 1.33 -24.26 35.14
N PRO A 132 1.16 -25.52 35.59
CA PRO A 132 0.01 -26.32 35.25
C PRO A 132 -1.00 -26.42 36.42
N LYS A 133 -2.28 -26.21 36.07
CA LYS A 133 -3.44 -26.31 36.97
C LYS A 133 -3.76 -27.77 37.34
N LYS A 134 -4.17 -27.95 38.60
CA LYS A 134 -4.76 -29.15 39.22
C LYS A 134 -6.04 -29.63 38.52
N LYS A 135 -6.19 -30.96 38.37
CA LYS A 135 -7.28 -31.77 38.99
C LYS A 135 -7.16 -33.24 38.57
N GLY A 136 -7.00 -34.14 39.54
CA GLY A 136 -6.99 -35.59 39.31
C GLY A 136 -7.02 -36.34 40.64
N LYS A 137 -8.21 -36.44 41.22
CA LYS A 137 -8.53 -37.16 42.45
C LYS A 137 -8.63 -38.66 42.15
N ARG A 138 -7.80 -39.51 42.75
CA ARG A 138 -8.09 -40.94 42.98
C ARG A 138 -7.23 -41.51 44.12
N LYS A 139 -7.78 -42.55 44.74
CA LYS A 139 -7.63 -43.04 46.12
C LYS A 139 -7.08 -44.48 46.08
N ALA A 140 -6.53 -44.93 47.23
CA ALA A 140 -6.04 -46.28 47.57
C ALA A 140 -4.59 -46.57 47.12
N ALA A 141 -3.74 -47.32 47.84
CA ALA A 141 -3.98 -48.22 48.97
C ALA A 141 -2.85 -48.12 50.00
N ARG A 142 -3.21 -48.43 51.25
CA ARG A 142 -2.37 -48.58 52.42
C ARG A 142 -1.85 -50.01 52.43
N GLU A 143 -0.54 -50.21 52.42
CA GLU A 143 0.08 -51.48 52.81
C GLU A 143 1.18 -51.23 53.84
N THR A 144 1.01 -51.89 54.97
CA THR A 144 1.89 -51.96 56.14
C THR A 144 2.51 -53.35 56.17
N SER A 145 3.83 -53.47 56.24
CA SER A 145 4.58 -54.65 56.74
C SER A 145 6.07 -54.41 56.51
N ALA A 146 7.05 -54.83 57.30
CA ALA A 146 7.13 -55.24 58.70
C ALA A 146 8.63 -55.10 59.02
N GLU A 147 8.92 -54.52 60.18
CA GLU A 147 10.25 -54.42 60.78
C GLU A 147 10.82 -55.84 61.01
N SER A 148 11.85 -56.21 60.25
CA SER A 148 12.60 -57.46 60.46
C SER A 148 13.84 -57.19 61.31
N LYS A 149 13.74 -57.52 62.60
CA LYS A 149 14.88 -57.61 63.52
C LYS A 149 15.68 -58.88 63.22
N HIS A 150 16.88 -58.75 62.66
CA HIS A 150 17.90 -59.80 62.79
C HIS A 150 19.33 -59.21 62.90
N ALA A 151 19.98 -59.64 63.98
CA ALA A 151 21.43 -59.79 64.18
C ALA A 151 22.34 -58.58 63.87
N LYS A 152 22.59 -57.77 64.91
CA LYS A 152 23.83 -57.01 65.07
C LYS A 152 25.03 -57.99 65.14
N ARG A 153 25.69 -58.24 64.01
CA ARG A 153 27.15 -58.41 64.01
C ARG A 153 27.71 -57.03 63.74
N SER A 154 28.29 -56.43 64.77
CA SER A 154 29.06 -55.20 64.67
C SER A 154 30.19 -55.40 63.66
N LEU A 155 30.08 -54.79 62.49
CA LEU A 155 31.24 -54.39 61.72
C LEU A 155 32.10 -53.47 62.60
N PRO A 156 33.44 -53.53 62.53
CA PRO A 156 34.26 -52.49 63.14
C PRO A 156 33.90 -51.16 62.47
N ASP A 157 33.24 -50.29 63.22
CA ASP A 157 32.85 -48.92 62.83
C ASP A 157 34.08 -48.00 62.92
N GLY A 158 35.15 -48.42 62.24
CA GLY A 158 36.38 -47.67 62.08
C GLY A 158 36.33 -46.85 60.79
N PRO A 159 36.79 -45.59 60.79
CA PRO A 159 36.97 -44.84 59.55
C PRO A 159 37.87 -45.66 58.60
N PRO A 160 37.52 -45.82 57.31
CA PRO A 160 38.45 -46.44 56.37
C PRO A 160 39.74 -45.60 56.39
N LEU A 161 40.89 -46.26 56.60
CA LEU A 161 42.23 -45.67 56.69
C LEU A 161 42.34 -44.36 55.88
N PRO A 162 42.34 -43.18 56.54
CA PRO A 162 42.19 -41.90 55.84
C PRO A 162 43.41 -41.43 55.03
N SER A 163 44.45 -42.26 54.84
CA SER A 163 45.78 -41.75 54.46
C SER A 163 46.46 -42.42 53.27
N LEU A 164 45.91 -43.50 52.70
CA LEU A 164 46.62 -44.28 51.68
C LEU A 164 46.46 -43.74 50.24
N LEU A 165 45.48 -42.87 49.99
CA LEU A 165 45.16 -42.39 48.64
C LEU A 165 45.18 -40.86 48.60
N ASN A 166 46.37 -40.27 48.72
CA ASN A 166 46.57 -38.86 48.44
C ASN A 166 46.27 -38.59 46.95
N PRO A 167 45.31 -37.71 46.58
CA PRO A 167 44.97 -37.39 45.19
C PRO A 167 46.15 -36.90 44.34
N ASN A 168 47.22 -36.41 44.99
CA ASN A 168 48.44 -35.91 44.33
C ASN A 168 49.56 -36.94 44.20
N SER A 169 49.35 -38.19 44.64
CA SER A 169 50.34 -39.27 44.46
C SER A 169 50.14 -39.94 43.10
N TRP A 170 51.00 -39.60 42.13
CA TRP A 170 51.02 -40.29 40.83
C TRP A 170 51.48 -41.74 41.00
N VAL A 171 50.53 -42.67 40.89
CA VAL A 171 50.72 -44.14 41.01
C VAL A 171 51.80 -44.67 40.06
N ALA A 172 52.09 -43.96 38.96
CA ALA A 172 53.09 -44.34 37.96
C ALA A 172 54.53 -44.49 38.51
N LYS A 173 54.87 -43.90 39.66
CA LYS A 173 56.21 -44.02 40.27
C LYS A 173 56.34 -45.16 41.29
N ARG A 174 55.28 -45.93 41.58
CA ARG A 174 55.26 -46.96 42.64
C ARG A 174 54.96 -48.38 42.13
N LEU A 175 55.21 -48.67 40.85
CA LEU A 175 55.08 -50.03 40.29
C LEU A 175 56.33 -50.89 40.54
N HIS A 176 56.94 -50.81 41.73
CA HIS A 176 57.89 -51.83 42.17
C HIS A 176 57.10 -52.86 42.97
N PHE A 177 57.14 -54.13 42.55
CA PHE A 177 56.43 -55.23 43.20
C PHE A 177 57.12 -55.71 44.49
N ASP A 178 58.27 -55.14 44.83
CA ASP A 178 58.91 -55.36 46.12
C ASP A 178 58.20 -54.53 47.18
N LEU A 179 57.52 -55.22 48.11
CA LEU A 179 56.96 -54.59 49.30
C LEU A 179 58.07 -53.84 50.03
N PHE A 180 57.99 -52.52 50.05
CA PHE A 180 58.91 -51.70 50.84
C PHE A 180 58.83 -52.12 52.31
N ALA A 181 59.91 -51.88 53.06
CA ALA A 181 59.96 -52.28 54.48
C ALA A 181 58.76 -51.73 55.29
N GLU A 182 58.25 -50.54 54.94
CA GLU A 182 57.05 -49.96 55.56
C GLU A 182 55.74 -50.69 55.17
N GLU A 183 55.58 -51.10 53.92
CA GLU A 183 54.41 -51.85 53.44
C GLU A 183 54.41 -53.29 53.97
N LYS A 184 55.61 -53.89 54.09
CA LYS A 184 55.79 -55.23 54.67
C LYS A 184 55.42 -55.27 56.16
N ALA A 185 55.70 -54.20 56.90
CA ALA A 185 55.33 -54.06 58.31
C ALA A 185 53.81 -53.94 58.53
N LEU A 186 53.08 -53.36 57.57
CA LEU A 186 51.61 -53.29 57.59
C LEU A 186 50.96 -54.66 57.44
N VAL A 187 51.59 -55.58 56.70
CA VAL A 187 51.05 -56.92 56.41
C VAL A 187 51.59 -57.99 57.38
N SER A 188 52.74 -57.78 58.03
CA SER A 188 53.41 -58.80 58.87
C SER A 188 52.66 -59.22 60.14
N GLY A 189 51.58 -58.52 60.51
CA GLY A 189 50.71 -58.87 61.64
C GLY A 189 49.31 -59.36 61.25
N MET A 190 49.00 -59.42 59.94
CA MET A 190 47.71 -59.90 59.45
C MET A 190 47.74 -61.41 59.28
N THR A 191 46.61 -62.05 59.62
CA THR A 191 46.34 -63.42 59.19
C THR A 191 46.06 -63.48 57.68
N GLU A 192 46.23 -64.65 57.07
CA GLU A 192 45.97 -64.85 55.64
C GLU A 192 44.53 -64.44 55.24
N GLU A 193 43.56 -64.71 56.12
CA GLU A 193 42.15 -64.37 55.91
C GLU A 193 41.90 -62.85 55.94
N GLU A 194 42.55 -62.12 56.86
CA GLU A 194 42.47 -60.65 56.93
C GLU A 194 43.08 -59.98 55.69
N ALA A 195 44.24 -60.47 55.23
CA ALA A 195 44.88 -59.98 54.01
C ALA A 195 44.02 -60.24 52.77
N SER A 196 43.40 -61.42 52.65
CA SER A 196 42.48 -61.77 51.58
C SER A 196 41.23 -60.89 51.56
N ASN A 197 40.61 -60.66 52.73
CA ASN A 197 39.46 -59.76 52.86
C ASN A 197 39.79 -58.32 52.46
N MET A 198 40.96 -57.81 52.85
CA MET A 198 41.41 -56.47 52.45
C MET A 198 41.66 -56.38 50.94
N ALA A 199 42.28 -57.39 50.34
CA ALA A 199 42.47 -57.46 48.89
C ALA A 199 41.12 -57.42 48.16
N LEU A 200 40.14 -58.21 48.63
CA LEU A 200 38.79 -58.24 48.05
C LEU A 200 38.08 -56.87 48.19
N GLU A 201 38.19 -56.20 49.34
CA GLU A 201 37.62 -54.87 49.54
C GLU A 201 38.26 -53.83 48.61
N LEU A 202 39.58 -53.84 48.48
CA LEU A 202 40.30 -52.95 47.56
C LEU A 202 39.92 -53.22 46.10
N THR A 203 39.77 -54.49 45.72
CA THR A 203 39.25 -54.86 44.39
C THR A 203 37.84 -54.32 44.19
N ALA A 204 36.92 -54.51 45.15
CA ALA A 204 35.55 -54.01 45.06
C ALA A 204 35.49 -52.48 44.90
N ARG A 205 36.27 -51.74 45.70
CA ARG A 205 36.39 -50.27 45.58
C ARG A 205 36.97 -49.84 44.23
N SER A 206 37.99 -50.55 43.74
CA SER A 206 38.56 -50.31 42.40
C SER A 206 37.51 -50.50 41.30
N THR A 207 36.75 -51.60 41.35
CA THR A 207 35.66 -51.89 40.41
C THR A 207 34.56 -50.83 40.49
N MET A 208 34.18 -50.37 41.68
CA MET A 208 33.22 -49.26 41.84
C MET A 208 33.72 -47.97 41.17
N CYS A 209 34.98 -47.60 41.35
CA CYS A 209 35.56 -46.43 40.71
C CYS A 209 35.59 -46.57 39.18
N GLN A 210 35.96 -47.73 38.66
CA GLN A 210 35.98 -48.01 37.22
C GLN A 210 34.58 -47.98 36.61
N THR A 211 33.60 -48.59 37.26
CA THR A 211 32.20 -48.59 36.81
C THR A 211 31.60 -47.18 36.83
N TYR A 212 31.88 -46.39 37.88
CA TYR A 212 31.51 -44.98 37.93
C TYR A 212 32.14 -44.17 36.79
N ALA A 213 33.44 -44.34 36.52
CA ALA A 213 34.13 -43.65 35.43
C ALA A 213 33.55 -44.04 34.05
N ALA A 214 33.28 -45.33 33.84
CA ALA A 214 32.64 -45.83 32.63
C ALA A 214 31.24 -45.23 32.45
N GLN A 215 30.41 -45.25 33.49
CA GLN A 215 29.06 -44.67 33.48
C GLN A 215 29.08 -43.17 33.21
N LYS A 216 30.02 -42.44 33.82
CA LYS A 216 30.18 -41.00 33.58
C LYS A 216 30.56 -40.72 32.13
N LYS A 217 31.49 -41.52 31.57
CA LYS A 217 31.89 -41.41 30.15
C LYS A 217 30.71 -41.69 29.21
N THR A 218 29.90 -42.72 29.47
CA THR A 218 28.72 -43.02 28.64
C THR A 218 27.67 -41.92 28.74
N SER A 219 27.44 -41.35 29.92
CA SER A 219 26.51 -40.22 30.12
C SER A 219 26.95 -39.00 29.31
N ILE A 220 28.23 -38.63 29.41
CA ILE A 220 28.80 -37.48 28.67
C ILE A 220 28.71 -37.73 27.16
N SER A 221 29.01 -38.95 26.70
CA SER A 221 28.92 -39.30 25.27
C SER A 221 27.48 -39.18 24.74
N ALA A 222 26.48 -39.62 25.50
CA ALA A 222 25.08 -39.51 25.11
C ALA A 222 24.61 -38.04 25.06
N GLU A 223 25.02 -37.23 26.04
CA GLU A 223 24.75 -35.78 26.04
C GLU A 223 25.41 -35.08 24.85
N LEU A 224 26.65 -35.42 24.51
CA LEU A 224 27.38 -34.86 23.37
C LEU A 224 26.69 -35.22 22.05
N GLN A 225 26.28 -36.47 21.88
CA GLN A 225 25.53 -36.90 20.69
C GLN A 225 24.18 -36.18 20.57
N ALA A 226 23.46 -36.01 21.68
CA ALA A 226 22.20 -35.26 21.69
C ALA A 226 22.39 -33.78 21.36
N LEU A 227 23.49 -33.16 21.83
CA LEU A 227 23.84 -31.78 21.49
C LEU A 227 24.24 -31.65 20.01
N GLN A 228 25.00 -32.60 19.47
CA GLN A 228 25.37 -32.63 18.05
C GLN A 228 24.13 -32.70 17.16
N ALA A 229 23.20 -33.62 17.45
CA ALA A 229 21.95 -33.73 16.68
C ALA A 229 21.10 -32.45 16.75
N LYS A 230 21.06 -31.79 17.91
CA LYS A 230 20.39 -30.48 18.06
C LYS A 230 21.08 -29.41 17.24
N PHE A 231 22.41 -29.34 17.27
CA PHE A 231 23.18 -28.39 16.47
C PHE A 231 22.90 -28.56 14.98
N ASP A 232 23.02 -29.79 14.45
CA ASP A 232 22.79 -30.07 13.03
C ASP A 232 21.35 -29.75 12.60
N SER A 233 20.37 -30.07 13.45
CA SER A 233 18.96 -29.71 13.23
C SER A 233 18.75 -28.19 13.19
N THR A 234 19.30 -27.45 14.15
CA THR A 234 19.18 -25.98 14.18
C THR A 234 19.93 -25.32 13.03
N PHE A 235 21.08 -25.87 12.62
CA PHE A 235 21.85 -25.39 11.49
C PHE A 235 21.06 -25.54 10.19
N LYS A 236 20.40 -26.69 9.98
CA LYS A 236 19.52 -26.91 8.83
C LYS A 236 18.31 -25.97 8.84
N ALA A 237 17.70 -25.74 9.99
CA ALA A 237 16.61 -24.77 10.11
C ALA A 237 17.07 -23.34 9.77
N ASN A 238 18.28 -22.94 10.20
CA ASN A 238 18.84 -21.63 9.86
C ASN A 238 19.15 -21.48 8.36
N GLN A 239 19.59 -22.56 7.69
CA GLN A 239 19.76 -22.56 6.24
C GLN A 239 18.43 -22.35 5.50
N ASP A 240 17.37 -23.07 5.89
CA ASP A 240 16.03 -22.90 5.33
C ASP A 240 15.48 -21.48 5.57
N LEU A 241 15.65 -20.95 6.78
CA LEU A 241 15.25 -19.58 7.09
C LEU A 241 15.99 -18.54 6.23
N THR A 242 17.29 -18.75 5.98
CA THR A 242 18.08 -17.86 5.11
C THR A 242 17.54 -17.86 3.68
N LEU A 243 17.21 -19.03 3.14
CA LEU A 243 16.62 -19.14 1.80
C LEU A 243 15.26 -18.47 1.71
N ARG A 244 14.40 -18.65 2.72
CA ARG A 244 13.09 -17.99 2.76
C ARG A 244 13.20 -16.47 2.86
N LEU A 245 14.17 -15.97 3.64
CA LEU A 245 14.43 -14.53 3.73
C LEU A 245 14.83 -13.95 2.36
N ALA A 246 15.78 -14.58 1.67
CA ALA A 246 16.21 -14.16 0.35
C ALA A 246 15.05 -14.15 -0.67
N GLU A 247 14.17 -15.16 -0.64
CA GLU A 247 13.00 -15.21 -1.51
C GLU A 247 11.98 -14.12 -1.18
N THR A 248 11.73 -13.85 0.11
CA THR A 248 10.84 -12.74 0.50
C THR A 248 11.39 -11.37 0.13
N GLU A 249 12.71 -11.17 0.22
CA GLU A 249 13.38 -9.94 -0.24
C GLU A 249 13.25 -9.76 -1.76
N ARG A 250 13.43 -10.85 -2.52
CA ARG A 250 13.26 -10.85 -3.97
C ARG A 250 11.84 -10.44 -4.37
N MET A 251 10.82 -11.04 -3.74
CA MET A 251 9.41 -10.67 -3.99
C MET A 251 9.12 -9.22 -3.60
N ALA A 252 9.64 -8.75 -2.47
CA ALA A 252 9.45 -7.36 -2.02
C ALA A 252 10.07 -6.34 -2.99
N GLU A 253 11.25 -6.60 -3.55
CA GLU A 253 11.86 -5.73 -4.56
C GLU A 253 11.11 -5.79 -5.90
N GLU A 254 10.54 -6.94 -6.28
CA GLU A 254 9.69 -7.05 -7.46
C GLU A 254 8.40 -6.24 -7.30
N ASP A 255 7.73 -6.33 -6.15
CA ASP A 255 6.52 -5.56 -5.84
C ASP A 255 6.80 -4.06 -5.77
N LYS A 256 7.95 -3.67 -5.20
CA LYS A 256 8.43 -2.28 -5.21
C LYS A 256 8.63 -1.75 -6.63
N LYS A 257 9.17 -2.56 -7.55
CA LYS A 257 9.29 -2.20 -8.97
C LYS A 257 7.92 -2.05 -9.63
N LYS A 258 6.98 -2.98 -9.39
CA LYS A 258 5.59 -2.87 -9.91
C LYS A 258 4.88 -1.63 -9.36
N ALA A 259 5.06 -1.32 -8.08
CA ALA A 259 4.49 -0.12 -7.47
C ALA A 259 5.08 1.17 -8.06
N SER A 260 6.39 1.19 -8.35
CA SER A 260 7.04 2.37 -8.93
C SER A 260 6.62 2.61 -10.38
N THR A 261 6.41 1.57 -11.18
CA THR A 261 5.88 1.70 -12.56
C THR A 261 4.45 2.23 -12.55
N LEU A 262 3.56 1.65 -11.73
CA LEU A 262 2.18 2.12 -11.60
C LEU A 262 2.11 3.58 -11.12
N LEU A 263 2.97 3.97 -10.18
CA LEU A 263 3.07 5.36 -9.73
C LEU A 263 3.49 6.31 -10.87
N ALA A 264 4.41 5.89 -11.73
CA ALA A 264 4.85 6.67 -12.89
C ALA A 264 3.72 6.85 -13.91
N GLU A 265 2.94 5.79 -14.17
CA GLU A 265 1.77 5.82 -15.07
C GLU A 265 0.66 6.73 -14.54
N VAL A 266 0.33 6.64 -13.24
CA VAL A 266 -0.64 7.53 -12.59
C VAL A 266 -0.18 8.99 -12.68
N ARG A 267 1.12 9.28 -12.50
CA ARG A 267 1.66 10.64 -12.69
C ARG A 267 1.61 11.10 -14.14
N ALA A 268 1.74 10.20 -15.11
CA ALA A 268 1.64 10.53 -16.52
C ALA A 268 0.18 10.82 -16.94
N THR A 269 -0.78 10.02 -16.47
CA THR A 269 -2.22 10.25 -16.69
C THR A 269 -2.68 11.54 -16.04
N GLN A 270 -2.28 11.81 -14.79
CA GLN A 270 -2.57 13.07 -14.11
C GLN A 270 -2.09 14.29 -14.91
N ARG A 271 -0.85 14.24 -15.43
CA ARG A 271 -0.32 15.32 -16.29
C ARG A 271 -1.08 15.49 -17.60
N ARG A 272 -1.61 14.41 -18.18
CA ARG A 272 -2.46 14.47 -19.38
C ARG A 272 -3.80 15.13 -19.09
N MET A 273 -4.47 14.73 -18.00
CA MET A 273 -5.74 15.32 -17.59
C MET A 273 -5.59 16.80 -17.25
N GLN A 274 -4.50 17.19 -16.58
CA GLN A 274 -4.24 18.59 -16.27
C GLN A 274 -4.12 19.45 -17.55
N ARG A 275 -3.38 18.97 -18.56
CA ARG A 275 -3.28 19.66 -19.85
C ARG A 275 -4.64 19.81 -20.53
N SER A 276 -5.43 18.73 -20.60
CA SER A 276 -6.77 18.79 -21.20
C SER A 276 -7.71 19.75 -20.46
N LEU A 277 -7.59 19.86 -19.13
CA LEU A 277 -8.36 20.82 -18.34
C LEU A 277 -7.95 22.26 -18.68
N ASP A 278 -6.65 22.52 -18.82
CA ASP A 278 -6.14 23.84 -19.16
C ASP A 278 -6.52 24.23 -20.61
N ASP A 279 -6.50 23.29 -21.54
CA ASP A 279 -6.99 23.48 -22.93
C ASP A 279 -8.49 23.80 -22.94
N ALA A 280 -9.32 23.03 -22.23
CA ALA A 280 -10.76 23.28 -22.15
C ALA A 280 -11.09 24.65 -21.51
N LYS A 281 -10.27 25.11 -20.56
CA LYS A 281 -10.40 26.47 -20.00
C LYS A 281 -10.09 27.55 -21.04
N LEU A 282 -9.06 27.34 -21.85
CA LEU A 282 -8.71 28.27 -22.92
C LEU A 282 -9.84 28.35 -23.96
N ASP A 283 -10.41 27.21 -24.36
CA ASP A 283 -11.55 27.16 -25.28
C ASP A 283 -12.79 27.84 -24.70
N LEU A 284 -13.08 27.61 -23.42
CA LEU A 284 -14.19 28.29 -22.73
C LEU A 284 -14.00 29.81 -22.73
N GLN A 285 -12.78 30.29 -22.47
CA GLN A 285 -12.48 31.73 -22.51
C GLN A 285 -12.67 32.30 -23.92
N LYS A 286 -12.22 31.58 -24.95
CA LYS A 286 -12.41 31.97 -26.35
C LYS A 286 -13.88 31.98 -26.76
N ALA A 287 -14.64 30.97 -26.35
CA ALA A 287 -16.08 30.92 -26.59
C ALA A 287 -16.81 32.07 -25.88
N THR A 288 -16.39 32.39 -24.65
CA THR A 288 -16.94 33.51 -23.88
C THR A 288 -16.68 34.85 -24.60
N SER A 289 -15.46 35.09 -25.09
CA SER A 289 -15.16 36.33 -25.82
C SER A 289 -15.94 36.42 -27.14
N SER A 290 -16.02 35.34 -27.92
CA SER A 290 -16.86 35.30 -29.13
C SER A 290 -18.33 35.55 -28.83
N HIS A 291 -18.88 34.98 -27.75
CA HIS A 291 -20.26 35.22 -27.32
C HIS A 291 -20.49 36.70 -26.97
N THR A 292 -19.56 37.34 -26.27
CA THR A 292 -19.68 38.79 -25.97
C THR A 292 -19.72 39.63 -27.23
N THR A 293 -18.91 39.31 -28.25
CA THR A 293 -18.95 39.98 -29.55
C THR A 293 -20.29 39.79 -30.25
N LEU A 294 -20.77 38.54 -30.36
CA LEU A 294 -22.06 38.25 -30.99
C LEU A 294 -23.24 38.94 -30.29
N THR A 295 -23.19 39.03 -28.96
CA THR A 295 -24.20 39.76 -28.18
C THR A 295 -24.23 41.23 -28.59
N THR A 296 -23.07 41.88 -28.69
CA THR A 296 -23.00 43.29 -29.13
C THR A 296 -23.45 43.51 -30.58
N GLU A 297 -23.17 42.56 -31.47
CA GLU A 297 -23.64 42.61 -32.86
C GLU A 297 -25.17 42.44 -32.94
N TRP A 298 -25.73 41.55 -32.13
CA TRP A 298 -27.17 41.34 -32.04
C TRP A 298 -27.89 42.58 -31.50
N ASP A 299 -27.38 43.19 -30.43
CA ASP A 299 -27.91 44.45 -29.87
C ASP A 299 -27.88 45.59 -30.90
N SER A 300 -26.77 45.71 -31.66
CA SER A 300 -26.63 46.69 -32.74
C SER A 300 -27.62 46.44 -33.89
N LEU A 301 -27.84 45.18 -34.26
CA LEU A 301 -28.82 44.82 -35.28
C LEU A 301 -30.24 45.12 -34.82
N LEU A 302 -30.56 44.84 -33.56
CA LEU A 302 -31.86 45.14 -32.97
C LEU A 302 -32.15 46.64 -33.00
N ASP A 303 -31.19 47.49 -32.64
CA ASP A 303 -31.31 48.96 -32.75
C ASP A 303 -31.56 49.43 -34.19
N ARG A 304 -30.89 48.82 -35.17
CA ARG A 304 -31.14 49.12 -36.59
C ARG A 304 -32.54 48.72 -37.04
N VAL A 305 -33.03 47.56 -36.59
CA VAL A 305 -34.38 47.09 -36.92
C VAL A 305 -35.43 48.04 -36.33
N THR A 306 -35.30 48.42 -35.05
CA THR A 306 -36.27 49.34 -34.42
C THR A 306 -36.26 50.72 -35.09
N LYS A 307 -35.09 51.22 -35.52
CA LYS A 307 -34.99 52.45 -36.30
C LYS A 307 -35.70 52.34 -37.66
N LEU A 308 -35.47 51.25 -38.40
CA LEU A 308 -36.12 51.03 -39.70
C LEU A 308 -37.63 50.86 -39.55
N GLU A 309 -38.10 50.17 -38.50
CA GLU A 309 -39.53 50.07 -38.20
C GLU A 309 -40.18 51.44 -37.97
N ALA A 310 -39.47 52.35 -37.29
CA ALA A 310 -39.94 53.72 -37.11
C ALA A 310 -39.96 54.53 -38.41
N GLU A 311 -38.92 54.41 -39.26
CA GLU A 311 -38.87 55.04 -40.58
C GLU A 311 -39.97 54.53 -41.52
N VAL A 312 -40.24 53.22 -41.53
CA VAL A 312 -41.33 52.62 -42.33
C VAL A 312 -42.69 53.14 -41.88
N LYS A 313 -42.93 53.28 -40.57
CA LYS A 313 -44.18 53.88 -40.06
C LYS A 313 -44.33 55.33 -40.51
N LEU A 314 -43.27 56.13 -40.35
CA LEU A 314 -43.28 57.54 -40.73
C LEU A 314 -43.54 57.72 -42.24
N LEU A 315 -42.86 56.93 -43.08
CA LEU A 315 -43.09 56.96 -44.53
C LEU A 315 -44.49 56.48 -44.90
N GLY A 316 -45.01 55.47 -44.20
CA GLY A 316 -46.40 55.02 -44.35
C GLY A 316 -47.40 56.15 -44.08
N ASP A 317 -47.22 56.88 -42.97
CA ASP A 317 -48.06 58.03 -42.60
C ASP A 317 -47.93 59.17 -43.62
N GLU A 318 -46.72 59.44 -44.14
CA GLU A 318 -46.48 60.46 -45.17
C GLU A 318 -47.19 60.12 -46.48
N VAL A 319 -47.12 58.86 -46.94
CA VAL A 319 -47.83 58.40 -48.15
C VAL A 319 -49.35 58.52 -47.98
N VAL A 320 -49.89 58.12 -46.83
CA VAL A 320 -51.33 58.27 -46.53
C VAL A 320 -51.73 59.74 -46.55
N ASN A 321 -50.96 60.61 -45.90
CA ASN A 321 -51.22 62.04 -45.87
C ASN A 321 -51.17 62.68 -47.27
N GLU A 322 -50.21 62.29 -48.11
CA GLU A 322 -50.12 62.74 -49.50
C GLU A 322 -51.34 62.31 -50.32
N HIS A 323 -51.79 61.07 -50.17
CA HIS A 323 -53.00 60.56 -50.84
C HIS A 323 -54.25 61.33 -50.42
N VAL A 324 -54.44 61.60 -49.12
CA VAL A 324 -55.55 62.42 -48.61
C VAL A 324 -55.50 63.83 -49.20
N LEU A 325 -54.33 64.48 -49.17
CA LEU A 325 -54.18 65.83 -49.73
C LEU A 325 -54.45 65.90 -51.24
N ARG A 326 -54.03 64.89 -52.01
CA ARG A 326 -54.34 64.82 -53.45
C ARG A 326 -55.83 64.60 -53.69
N PHE A 327 -56.46 63.78 -52.88
CA PHE A 327 -57.90 63.52 -52.96
C PHE A 327 -58.71 64.79 -52.68
N ASP A 328 -58.40 65.50 -51.60
CA ASP A 328 -59.06 66.77 -51.26
C ASP A 328 -58.90 67.83 -52.35
N LYS A 329 -57.71 67.91 -52.95
CA LYS A 329 -57.45 68.79 -54.11
C LYS A 329 -58.33 68.43 -55.31
N ALA A 330 -58.48 67.14 -55.61
CA ALA A 330 -59.32 66.68 -56.70
C ALA A 330 -60.81 67.01 -56.44
N LEU A 331 -61.30 66.79 -55.21
CA LEU A 331 -62.65 67.17 -54.81
C LEU A 331 -62.88 68.69 -54.96
N ALA A 332 -61.93 69.50 -54.51
CA ALA A 332 -62.01 70.96 -54.65
C ALA A 332 -62.08 71.40 -56.13
N GLN A 333 -61.30 70.75 -57.01
CA GLN A 333 -61.36 71.00 -58.46
C GLN A 333 -62.71 70.59 -59.07
N CYS A 334 -63.27 69.44 -58.67
CA CYS A 334 -64.59 68.99 -59.12
C CYS A 334 -65.69 69.98 -58.72
N ASN A 335 -65.68 70.47 -57.49
CA ASN A 335 -66.62 71.49 -57.01
C ASN A 335 -66.53 72.76 -57.88
N LEU A 336 -65.32 73.25 -58.14
CA LEU A 336 -65.11 74.45 -58.96
C LEU A 336 -65.59 74.27 -60.42
N LEU A 337 -65.25 73.16 -61.07
CA LEU A 337 -65.49 72.95 -62.50
C LEU A 337 -66.94 72.57 -62.81
N PHE A 338 -67.58 71.80 -61.94
CA PHE A 338 -68.89 71.20 -62.20
C PHE A 338 -70.00 71.71 -61.27
N GLN A 339 -69.68 72.63 -60.35
CA GLN A 339 -70.62 73.16 -59.34
C GLN A 339 -71.25 72.05 -58.48
N VAL A 340 -70.54 70.93 -58.32
CA VAL A 340 -70.98 69.82 -57.47
C VAL A 340 -70.70 70.22 -56.02
N LEU A 341 -71.76 70.45 -55.24
CA LEU A 341 -71.65 70.68 -53.80
C LEU A 341 -70.99 69.46 -53.16
N THR A 342 -69.88 69.68 -52.45
CA THR A 342 -69.15 68.61 -51.75
C THR A 342 -69.95 67.95 -50.64
N ASP A 343 -71.01 68.62 -50.16
CA ASP A 343 -71.95 68.11 -49.16
C ASP A 343 -73.23 67.51 -49.78
N ASP A 344 -73.26 67.27 -51.10
CA ASP A 344 -74.41 66.62 -51.74
C ASP A 344 -74.50 65.16 -51.27
N PRO A 345 -75.61 64.73 -50.63
CA PRO A 345 -75.77 63.36 -50.15
C PRO A 345 -75.76 62.30 -51.26
N ARG A 346 -75.81 62.71 -52.53
CA ARG A 346 -75.65 61.81 -53.69
C ARG A 346 -74.18 61.53 -54.03
N LEU A 347 -73.24 62.31 -53.50
CA LEU A 347 -71.80 62.11 -53.64
C LEU A 347 -71.29 61.35 -52.41
N ASP A 348 -71.17 60.03 -52.54
CA ASP A 348 -70.63 59.18 -51.49
C ASP A 348 -69.33 58.51 -51.96
N VAL A 349 -68.21 58.95 -51.39
CA VAL A 349 -66.86 58.46 -51.71
C VAL A 349 -66.61 57.04 -51.22
N SER A 350 -67.49 56.50 -50.36
CA SER A 350 -67.47 55.09 -49.97
C SER A 350 -68.15 54.17 -50.97
N MET A 351 -68.69 54.73 -52.06
CA MET A 351 -69.36 54.00 -53.13
C MET A 351 -68.52 54.07 -54.41
N MET A 352 -68.41 52.94 -55.12
CA MET A 352 -67.86 52.87 -56.48
C MET A 352 -68.98 52.64 -57.50
N VAL A 353 -68.76 53.06 -58.74
CA VAL A 353 -69.69 52.80 -59.84
C VAL A 353 -69.32 51.48 -60.51
N VAL A 354 -70.19 50.47 -60.39
CA VAL A 354 -70.08 49.17 -61.08
C VAL A 354 -71.37 48.97 -61.87
N ASP A 355 -71.26 48.70 -63.17
CA ASP A 355 -72.43 48.52 -64.07
C ASP A 355 -73.47 49.65 -63.98
N SER A 356 -73.00 50.90 -63.93
CA SER A 356 -73.83 52.10 -63.80
C SER A 356 -74.66 52.18 -62.50
N LYS A 357 -74.31 51.40 -61.47
CA LYS A 357 -74.91 51.45 -60.14
C LYS A 357 -73.87 51.81 -59.09
N LEU A 358 -74.27 52.59 -58.08
CA LEU A 358 -73.45 52.87 -56.90
C LEU A 358 -73.47 51.65 -55.98
N VAL A 359 -72.29 51.12 -55.68
CA VAL A 359 -72.08 49.95 -54.81
C VAL A 359 -71.02 50.29 -53.75
N PRO A 360 -71.17 49.88 -52.49
CA PRO A 360 -70.15 50.12 -51.47
C PRO A 360 -68.78 49.55 -51.85
N ILE A 361 -67.72 50.30 -51.55
CA ILE A 361 -66.33 49.84 -51.70
C ILE A 361 -66.06 48.80 -50.61
N ASN A 362 -65.86 47.55 -51.02
CA ASN A 362 -65.38 46.52 -50.10
C ASN A 362 -63.91 46.80 -49.77
N ILE A 363 -63.66 47.34 -48.57
CA ILE A 363 -62.30 47.45 -48.03
C ILE A 363 -61.89 46.04 -47.59
N PRO A 364 -60.90 45.39 -48.24
CA PRO A 364 -60.38 44.12 -47.74
C PRO A 364 -59.86 44.31 -46.31
N PRO A 365 -60.00 43.31 -45.42
CA PRO A 365 -59.54 43.41 -44.04
C PRO A 365 -58.05 43.80 -44.03
N SER A 366 -57.71 44.80 -43.22
CA SER A 366 -56.33 45.27 -43.06
C SER A 366 -55.44 44.07 -42.79
N SER A 367 -54.45 43.85 -43.66
CA SER A 367 -53.49 42.76 -43.52
C SER A 367 -52.89 42.84 -42.12
N PRO A 368 -52.82 41.73 -41.36
CA PRO A 368 -52.22 41.77 -40.03
C PRO A 368 -50.81 42.31 -40.12
N SER A 369 -50.42 43.15 -39.16
CA SER A 369 -49.05 43.61 -39.04
C SER A 369 -48.15 42.38 -39.06
N VAL A 370 -47.10 42.40 -39.89
CA VAL A 370 -46.00 41.44 -39.81
C VAL A 370 -45.24 41.76 -38.52
N GLY A 371 -45.87 41.45 -37.39
CA GLY A 371 -45.35 41.59 -36.06
C GLY A 371 -44.73 40.26 -35.65
N GLN A 372 -43.40 40.27 -35.56
CA GLN A 372 -42.60 39.50 -34.61
C GLN A 372 -43.23 38.19 -34.10
N ASN A 373 -42.96 37.10 -34.80
CA ASN A 373 -42.90 35.80 -34.14
C ASN A 373 -41.79 34.98 -34.77
N VAL A 374 -40.54 35.40 -34.51
CA VAL A 374 -39.41 34.48 -34.58
C VAL A 374 -39.30 33.86 -33.21
N ASP A 375 -40.10 32.82 -33.01
CA ASP A 375 -39.93 31.86 -31.93
C ASP A 375 -38.50 31.31 -32.04
N PRO A 376 -37.63 31.44 -31.02
CA PRO A 376 -36.31 30.84 -31.06
C PRO A 376 -36.49 29.34 -30.84
N ALA A 377 -36.82 28.62 -31.90
CA ALA A 377 -36.63 27.20 -31.97
C ALA A 377 -35.13 26.94 -31.84
N VAL A 378 -34.71 26.62 -30.62
CA VAL A 378 -33.42 26.03 -30.28
C VAL A 378 -33.29 24.75 -31.12
N GLU A 379 -32.67 24.86 -32.29
CA GLU A 379 -32.06 23.70 -32.94
C GLU A 379 -30.93 23.23 -32.02
N VAL A 380 -31.24 22.19 -31.26
CA VAL A 380 -30.25 21.28 -30.69
C VAL A 380 -29.48 20.69 -31.88
N VAL A 381 -28.34 21.31 -32.20
CA VAL A 381 -27.32 20.70 -33.05
C VAL A 381 -26.85 19.44 -32.35
N GLY A 382 -27.30 18.30 -32.85
CA GLY A 382 -26.82 16.99 -32.44
C GLY A 382 -25.33 16.86 -32.76
N GLU A 383 -24.57 16.45 -31.76
CA GLU A 383 -23.23 15.91 -31.90
C GLU A 383 -23.21 14.80 -32.97
N THR A 384 -22.64 15.07 -34.14
CA THR A 384 -22.05 14.02 -34.96
C THR A 384 -20.61 13.82 -34.49
N GLY A 385 -20.42 12.79 -33.68
CA GLY A 385 -19.10 12.25 -33.39
C GLY A 385 -18.47 11.71 -34.66
N GLU A 386 -17.35 12.30 -35.06
CA GLU A 386 -16.48 11.74 -36.08
C GLU A 386 -15.26 11.13 -35.38
N ALA A 387 -15.32 9.82 -35.20
CA ALA A 387 -14.16 9.01 -34.88
C ALA A 387 -13.32 8.86 -36.15
N ALA A 388 -12.19 9.56 -36.23
CA ALA A 388 -11.14 9.28 -37.19
C ALA A 388 -9.94 8.68 -36.45
N GLY A 389 -9.84 7.36 -36.50
CA GLY A 389 -8.59 6.64 -36.34
C GLY A 389 -7.90 6.47 -37.70
N GLN A 390 -6.59 6.75 -37.73
CA GLN A 390 -5.52 6.32 -38.67
C GLN A 390 -4.36 7.32 -38.43
N SER A 391 -3.12 6.96 -38.07
CA SER A 391 -2.35 5.71 -38.16
C SER A 391 -1.37 5.58 -37.01
#